data_AF-A0A0J5KUM0-F1
#
_entry.id   AF-A0A0J5KUM0-F1
#
_cell.length_a   1.000
_cell.length_b   1.000
_cell.length_c   1.000
_cell.angle_alpha   90.00
_cell.angle_beta   90.00
_cell.angle_gamma   90.00
#
_symmetry.space_group_name_H-M   'P 1'
#
loop_
_entity.id
_entity.type
_entity.pdbx_description
1 polymer ?
#
loop_
_entity_poly.entity_id
_entity_poly.type
_entity_poly.pdbx_seq_one_letter_code
_entity_poly.pdbx_strand_id
1 'polypeptide(L)'
;MSGEKFLHAWLSKDNEQERLKANMYLMGVMDATEGREWCSYRRAKPDSLREAVYSFFEKLPQQRRGEPAAALIKEALMQELPCKK
;
A
#
# COMPACT_ATOMS: atom_id res chain seq x y z
N MET A 1 2.34 -12.71 0.89
CA MET A 1 1.68 -11.95 -0.19
C MET A 1 2.75 -11.17 -0.94
N SER A 2 2.95 -11.40 -2.25
CA SER A 2 3.86 -10.59 -3.07
C SER A 2 3.19 -9.31 -3.55
N GLY A 3 3.98 -8.30 -3.94
CA GLY A 3 3.51 -7.05 -4.51
C GLY A 3 2.62 -7.26 -5.74
N GLU A 4 3.05 -8.13 -6.65
CA GLU A 4 2.29 -8.49 -7.86
C GLU A 4 0.94 -9.11 -7.54
N LYS A 5 0.90 -10.09 -6.63
CA LYS A 5 -0.35 -10.75 -6.23
C LYS A 5 -1.29 -9.77 -5.52
N PHE A 6 -0.74 -8.89 -4.68
CA PHE A 6 -1.50 -7.83 -4.04
C PHE A 6 -2.09 -6.87 -5.08
N LEU A 7 -1.28 -6.38 -6.03
CA LEU A 7 -1.71 -5.42 -7.04
C LEU A 7 -2.82 -6.00 -7.93
N HIS A 8 -2.66 -7.24 -8.38
CA HIS A 8 -3.68 -7.96 -9.15
C HIS A 8 -4.99 -8.08 -8.35
N ALA A 9 -4.91 -8.54 -7.10
CA ALA A 9 -6.06 -8.67 -6.22
C ALA A 9 -6.76 -7.33 -5.96
N TRP A 10 -5.97 -6.27 -5.71
CA TRP A 10 -6.47 -4.95 -5.34
C TRP A 10 -7.16 -4.22 -6.50
N LEU A 11 -6.68 -4.42 -7.72
CA LEU A 11 -7.23 -3.81 -8.93
C LEU A 11 -8.25 -4.71 -9.66
N SER A 12 -8.55 -5.89 -9.13
CA SER A 12 -9.49 -6.82 -9.73
C SER A 12 -10.88 -6.19 -9.89
N LYS A 13 -11.43 -6.23 -11.11
CA LYS A 13 -12.77 -5.71 -11.43
C LYS A 13 -13.85 -6.77 -11.22
N ASP A 14 -13.52 -8.02 -11.51
CA ASP A 14 -14.48 -9.13 -11.61
C ASP A 14 -14.50 -10.02 -10.37
N ASN A 15 -13.61 -9.80 -9.40
CA ASN A 15 -13.54 -10.56 -8.15
C ASN A 15 -13.60 -9.63 -6.93
N GLU A 16 -14.83 -9.24 -6.54
CA GLU A 16 -15.06 -8.35 -5.41
C GLU A 16 -14.52 -8.90 -4.09
N GLN A 17 -14.63 -10.21 -3.87
CA GLN A 17 -14.13 -10.83 -2.63
C GLN A 17 -12.60 -10.74 -2.54
N GLU A 18 -11.90 -10.93 -3.65
CA GLU A 18 -10.44 -10.79 -3.70
C GLU A 18 -10.01 -9.32 -3.52
N ARG A 19 -10.73 -8.39 -4.16
CA ARG A 19 -10.52 -6.94 -3.97
C ARG A 19 -10.76 -6.53 -2.52
N LEU A 20 -11.81 -7.04 -1.88
CA LEU A 20 -12.10 -6.78 -0.47
C LEU A 20 -10.95 -7.30 0.43
N LYS A 21 -10.46 -8.52 0.19
CA LYS A 21 -9.31 -9.08 0.92
C LYS A 21 -8.05 -8.23 0.75
N ALA A 22 -7.79 -7.73 -0.46
CA ALA A 22 -6.66 -6.84 -0.71
C ALA A 22 -6.83 -5.48 -0.01
N ASN A 23 -8.04 -4.93 0.02
CA ASN A 23 -8.34 -3.72 0.79
C ASN A 23 -8.11 -3.90 2.29
N MET A 24 -8.57 -5.03 2.85
CA MET A 24 -8.32 -5.35 4.26
C MET A 24 -6.83 -5.56 4.54
N TYR A 25 -6.10 -6.21 3.63
CA TYR A 25 -4.65 -6.37 3.74
C TYR A 25 -3.93 -5.01 3.75
N LEU A 26 -4.27 -4.11 2.82
CA LEU A 26 -3.71 -2.75 2.77
C LEU A 26 -3.96 -2.00 4.09
N MET A 27 -5.21 -2.01 4.57
CA MET A 27 -5.59 -1.38 5.84
C MET A 27 -4.77 -1.96 7.00
N GLY A 28 -4.64 -3.28 7.08
CA GLY A 28 -3.83 -3.94 8.12
C GLY A 28 -2.36 -3.55 8.09
N VAL A 29 -1.76 -3.39 6.90
CA VAL A 29 -0.37 -2.89 6.78
C VAL A 29 -0.28 -1.44 7.23
N MET A 30 -1.22 -0.60 6.82
CA MET A 30 -1.24 0.82 7.19
C MET A 30 -1.36 0.98 8.71
N ASP A 31 -2.34 0.32 9.35
CA ASP A 31 -2.55 0.38 10.79
C ASP A 31 -1.36 -0.19 11.58
N ALA A 32 -0.72 -1.25 11.07
CA ALA A 32 0.45 -1.83 11.72
C ALA A 32 1.70 -0.94 11.62
N THR A 33 1.79 0.00 10.67
CA THR A 33 3.01 0.77 10.40
C THR A 33 2.87 2.27 10.66
N GLU A 34 1.64 2.78 10.80
CA GLU A 34 1.36 4.18 11.11
C GLU A 34 2.00 4.60 12.45
N GLY A 35 2.45 5.85 12.50
CA GLY A 35 3.04 6.46 13.70
C GLY A 35 4.46 5.99 14.01
N ARG A 36 4.97 4.98 13.29
CA ARG A 36 6.33 4.43 13.46
C ARG A 36 7.17 4.59 12.21
N GLU A 37 6.67 4.07 11.09
CA GLU A 37 7.41 4.04 9.83
C GLU A 37 7.01 5.23 8.95
N TRP A 38 5.73 5.61 8.96
CA TRP A 38 5.17 6.77 8.27
C TRP A 38 4.14 7.46 9.16
N CYS A 39 3.93 8.76 8.99
CA CYS A 39 3.08 9.56 9.87
C CYS A 39 2.27 10.58 9.05
N SER A 40 0.95 10.62 9.10
CA SER A 40 0.00 9.88 9.95
C SER A 40 -1.38 10.00 9.29
N TYR A 41 -2.36 9.18 9.67
CA TYR A 41 -3.75 9.36 9.25
C TYR A 41 -4.31 10.77 9.54
N ARG A 42 -3.72 11.51 10.50
CA ARG A 42 -4.08 12.90 10.79
C ARG A 42 -3.61 13.91 9.73
N ARG A 43 -2.68 13.52 8.87
CA ARG A 43 -2.00 14.40 7.90
C ARG A 43 -2.47 14.19 6.46
N ALA A 44 -3.15 13.08 6.17
CA ALA A 44 -3.66 12.76 4.84
C ALA A 44 -4.99 12.02 4.90
N LYS A 45 -5.83 12.23 3.89
CA LYS A 45 -7.09 11.50 3.73
C LYS A 45 -6.79 10.04 3.33
N PRO A 46 -7.66 9.09 3.73
CA PRO A 46 -7.50 7.68 3.33
C PRO A 46 -7.34 7.49 1.81
N ASP A 47 -8.12 8.20 1.00
CA ASP A 47 -8.03 8.10 -0.46
C ASP A 47 -6.67 8.56 -0.99
N SER A 48 -6.12 9.66 -0.46
CA SER A 48 -4.79 10.15 -0.86
C SER A 48 -3.68 9.14 -0.53
N LEU A 49 -3.79 8.43 0.60
CA LEU A 49 -2.84 7.37 0.96
C LEU A 49 -2.92 6.18 -0.01
N ARG A 50 -4.14 5.82 -0.43
CA ARG A 50 -4.37 4.76 -1.41
C ARG A 50 -3.85 5.18 -2.78
N GLU A 51 -4.07 6.42 -3.19
CA GLU A 51 -3.51 6.98 -4.43
C GLU A 51 -1.98 6.99 -4.42
N ALA A 52 -1.34 7.31 -3.30
CA ALA A 52 0.11 7.26 -3.15
C ALA A 52 0.65 5.84 -3.31
N VAL A 53 0.02 4.85 -2.65
CA VAL A 53 0.36 3.43 -2.81
C VAL A 53 0.18 3.00 -4.27
N TYR A 54 -0.94 3.35 -4.90
CA TYR A 54 -1.19 3.03 -6.31
C TYR A 54 -0.09 3.63 -7.22
N SER A 55 0.20 4.92 -7.06
CA SER A 55 1.21 5.65 -7.84
C SER A 55 2.61 5.06 -7.69
N PHE A 56 2.93 4.57 -6.49
CA PHE A 56 4.19 3.85 -6.24
C PHE A 56 4.24 2.53 -7.00
N PHE A 57 3.18 1.71 -6.94
CA PHE A 57 3.11 0.43 -7.67
C PHE A 57 3.13 0.60 -9.19
N GLU A 58 2.55 1.68 -9.74
CA GLU A 58 2.65 2.00 -11.17
C GLU A 58 4.09 2.25 -11.62
N LYS A 59 4.89 2.92 -10.78
CA LYS A 59 6.30 3.25 -11.07
C LYS A 59 7.26 2.13 -10.67
N LEU A 60 6.79 1.09 -9.98
CA LEU A 60 7.62 0.03 -9.44
C LEU A 60 8.16 -0.87 -10.58
N PRO A 61 9.50 -1.05 -10.69
CA PRO A 61 10.09 -1.95 -11.68
C PRO A 61 9.59 -3.39 -11.54
N GLN A 62 9.42 -4.09 -12.66
CA GLN A 62 8.84 -5.45 -12.69
C GLN A 62 9.61 -6.42 -11.78
N GLN A 63 10.93 -6.29 -11.70
CA GLN A 63 11.81 -7.13 -10.86
C GLN A 63 11.47 -7.02 -9.37
N ARG A 64 11.01 -5.84 -8.93
CA ARG A 64 10.65 -5.58 -7.53
C ARG A 64 9.24 -6.05 -7.18
N ARG A 65 8.38 -6.35 -8.17
CA ARG A 65 6.99 -6.77 -7.91
C ARG A 65 6.90 -8.13 -7.20
N GLY A 66 7.96 -8.93 -7.24
CA GLY A 66 8.10 -10.17 -6.45
C GLY A 66 8.33 -9.93 -4.95
N GLU A 67 8.73 -8.72 -4.53
CA GLU A 67 8.96 -8.38 -3.12
C GLU A 67 7.67 -8.48 -2.29
N PRO A 68 7.77 -8.64 -0.95
CA PRO A 68 6.59 -8.67 -0.09
C PRO A 68 5.75 -7.39 -0.21
N ALA A 69 4.45 -7.52 -0.43
CA ALA A 69 3.55 -6.37 -0.61
C ALA A 69 3.57 -5.40 0.58
N ALA A 70 3.69 -5.91 1.80
CA ALA A 70 3.75 -5.06 3.00
C ALA A 70 4.98 -4.14 3.01
N ALA A 71 6.13 -4.64 2.53
CA ALA A 71 7.35 -3.83 2.45
C ALA A 71 7.21 -2.71 1.41
N LEU A 72 6.64 -3.04 0.25
CA LEU A 72 6.39 -2.08 -0.83
C LEU A 72 5.34 -1.01 -0.45
N ILE A 73 4.24 -1.41 0.18
CA ILE A 73 3.22 -0.47 0.70
C ILE A 73 3.85 0.47 1.73
N LYS A 74 4.65 -0.07 2.65
CA LYS A 74 5.35 0.74 3.65
C LYS A 74 6.30 1.74 3.00
N GLU A 75 7.10 1.30 2.04
CA GLU A 75 8.01 2.18 1.29
C GLU A 75 7.25 3.31 0.59
N ALA A 76 6.12 3.02 -0.05
CA ALA A 76 5.27 4.04 -0.67
C ALA A 76 4.81 5.10 0.35
N LEU A 77 4.32 4.66 1.51
CA LEU A 77 3.82 5.55 2.57
C LEU A 77 4.94 6.36 3.22
N MET A 78 6.14 5.79 3.36
CA MET A 78 7.32 6.48 3.87
C MET A 78 7.80 7.60 2.92
N GLN A 79 7.71 7.37 1.60
CA GLN A 79 8.06 8.38 0.61
C GLN A 79 7.06 9.54 0.59
N GLU A 80 5.77 9.24 0.77
CA GLU A 80 4.71 10.24 0.76
C GLU A 80 4.62 11.03 2.07
N LEU A 81 4.67 10.33 3.22
CA LEU A 81 4.44 10.91 4.55
C LEU A 81 5.49 10.44 5.56
N PRO A 82 6.75 10.88 5.42
CA PRO A 82 7.77 10.55 6.41
C PRO A 82 7.40 11.14 7.77
N CYS A 83 7.67 10.36 8.83
CA CYS A 83 7.62 10.87 10.20
C CYS A 83 8.70 11.93 10.39
N LYS A 84 8.34 13.07 10.99
CA LYS A 84 9.33 14.04 11.45
C LYS A 84 10.06 13.44 12.65
N LYS A 85 11.37 13.60 12.70
CA LYS A 85 12.19 13.28 13.88
C LYS A 85 11.87 14.24 15.02
#